data_AF-A0A814CAX3-F1
#
_entry.id   AF-A0A814CAX3-F1
#
_cell.length_a   1.000
_cell.length_b   1.000
_cell.length_c   1.000
_cell.angle_alpha   90.00
_cell.angle_beta   90.00
_cell.angle_gamma   90.00
#
_symmetry.space_group_name_H-M   'P 1'
#
loop_
_entity.id
_entity.type
_entity.pdbx_description
1 polymer ?
#
loop_
_entity_poly.entity_id
_entity_poly.type
_entity_poly.pdbx_seq_one_letter_code
_entity_poly.pdbx_strand_id
1 'polypeptide(L)'
;MRCNPILHYTYNDVWKFLRHFQINYCTMYDQGFTSLGDKDLTIKNIKLKYQTENGLEQYKPAYMLDDEVSKGDGRINRFNPL
;
A
#
# COMPACT_ATOMS: atom_id res chain seq x y z
N MET A 1 -2.11 -29.98 -1.76
CA MET A 1 -0.95 -29.43 -1.01
C MET A 1 -0.80 -27.95 -1.37
N ARG A 2 -0.56 -27.05 -0.40
CA ARG A 2 -0.31 -25.62 -0.65
C ARG A 2 1.16 -25.30 -0.33
N CYS A 3 1.80 -24.45 -1.13
CA CYS A 3 3.16 -23.95 -0.91
C CYS A 3 3.12 -22.43 -0.76
N ASN A 4 3.70 -21.90 0.32
CA ASN A 4 3.67 -20.46 0.67
C ASN A 4 5.10 -19.93 0.88
N PRO A 5 5.89 -19.73 -0.19
CA PRO A 5 7.32 -19.41 -0.08
C PRO A 5 7.63 -18.03 0.54
N ILE A 6 6.66 -17.12 0.55
CA ILE A 6 6.80 -15.74 1.04
C ILE A 6 6.07 -15.53 2.37
N LEU A 7 5.73 -16.60 3.09
CA LEU A 7 4.93 -16.52 4.32
C LEU A 7 5.52 -15.59 5.39
N HIS A 8 6.85 -15.47 5.43
CA HIS A 8 7.57 -14.68 6.42
C HIS A 8 7.98 -13.29 5.90
N TYR A 9 7.63 -12.94 4.66
CA TYR A 9 7.96 -11.62 4.12
C TYR A 9 7.13 -10.56 4.85
N THR A 10 7.81 -9.51 5.28
CA THR A 10 7.19 -8.27 5.75
C THR A 10 6.77 -7.40 4.57
N TYR A 11 6.05 -6.31 4.84
CA TYR A 11 5.66 -5.34 3.81
C TYR A 11 6.88 -4.73 3.12
N ASN A 12 7.89 -4.34 3.89
CA ASN A 12 9.15 -3.83 3.38
C ASN A 12 9.98 -4.89 2.63
N ASP A 13 9.96 -6.16 3.03
CA ASP A 13 10.64 -7.21 2.26
C ASP A 13 10.08 -7.32 0.84
N VAL A 14 8.76 -7.23 0.69
CA VAL A 14 8.09 -7.21 -0.63
C VAL A 14 8.58 -6.02 -1.45
N TRP A 15 8.59 -4.82 -0.89
CA TRP A 15 9.00 -3.62 -1.64
C TRP A 15 10.48 -3.59 -1.97
N LYS A 16 11.35 -3.99 -1.03
CA LYS A 16 12.79 -4.14 -1.27
C LYS A 16 13.04 -5.10 -2.42
N PHE A 17 12.38 -6.26 -2.42
CA PHE A 17 12.50 -7.25 -3.48
C PHE A 17 12.07 -6.68 -4.84
N LEU A 18 10.84 -6.15 -4.93
CA LEU A 18 10.31 -5.60 -6.18
C LEU A 18 11.20 -4.49 -6.75
N ARG A 19 11.65 -3.57 -5.91
CA ARG A 19 12.45 -2.41 -6.33
C ARG A 19 13.89 -2.78 -6.66
N HIS A 20 14.51 -3.68 -5.88
CA HIS A 20 15.88 -4.14 -6.12
C HIS A 20 16.02 -4.83 -7.47
N PHE A 21 15.05 -5.69 -7.81
CA PHE A 21 15.03 -6.42 -9.08
C PHE A 21 14.29 -5.67 -10.21
N GLN A 22 13.85 -4.44 -9.98
CA GLN A 22 13.12 -3.62 -10.95
C GLN A 22 11.91 -4.35 -11.57
N ILE A 23 11.22 -5.14 -10.75
CA ILE A 23 10.04 -5.88 -11.17
C ILE A 23 8.90 -4.89 -11.37
N ASN A 24 8.28 -4.93 -12.54
CA ASN A 24 7.09 -4.12 -12.81
C ASN A 24 5.97 -4.49 -11.83
N TYR A 25 5.38 -3.48 -11.20
CA TYR A 25 4.25 -3.61 -10.29
C TYR A 25 3.10 -2.68 -10.74
N CYS A 26 1.92 -2.87 -10.16
CA CYS A 26 0.74 -2.07 -10.50
C CYS A 26 0.95 -0.59 -10.14
N THR A 27 0.74 0.32 -11.09
CA THR A 27 0.96 1.77 -10.90
C THR A 27 0.06 2.42 -9.85
N MET A 28 -1.03 1.76 -9.44
CA MET A 28 -1.84 2.22 -8.31
C MET A 28 -1.01 2.31 -7.02
N TYR A 29 0.01 1.46 -6.85
CA TYR A 29 0.89 1.56 -5.70
C TYR A 29 1.70 2.86 -5.67
N ASP A 30 2.03 3.44 -6.83
CA ASP A 30 2.69 4.76 -6.89
C ASP A 30 1.75 5.91 -6.49
N GLN A 31 0.44 5.66 -6.51
CA GLN A 31 -0.60 6.65 -6.16
C GLN A 31 -1.03 6.56 -4.68
N GLY A 32 -0.34 5.77 -3.86
CA GLY A 32 -0.57 5.64 -2.42
C GLY A 32 -1.55 4.56 -2.00
N PHE A 33 -1.97 3.67 -2.90
CA PHE A 33 -2.68 2.46 -2.51
C PHE A 33 -1.70 1.46 -1.91
N THR A 34 -2.02 0.83 -0.77
CA THR A 34 -1.13 -0.18 -0.16
C THR A 34 -1.74 -1.57 -0.07
N SER A 35 -3.03 -1.70 -0.39
CA SER A 35 -3.73 -2.99 -0.43
C SER A 35 -4.84 -2.94 -1.48
N LEU A 36 -4.73 -3.78 -2.52
CA LEU A 36 -5.71 -3.82 -3.61
C LEU A 36 -6.68 -4.98 -3.39
N GLY A 37 -7.97 -4.72 -3.34
CA GLY A 37 -9.02 -5.72 -3.21
C GLY A 37 -10.19 -5.37 -4.11
N ASP A 38 -11.41 -5.42 -3.57
CA ASP A 38 -12.60 -4.97 -4.29
C ASP A 38 -12.52 -3.47 -4.61
N LYS A 39 -13.02 -3.08 -5.78
CA LYS A 39 -12.94 -1.71 -6.29
C LYS A 39 -13.55 -0.69 -5.31
N ASP A 40 -14.70 -1.02 -4.74
CA ASP A 40 -15.46 -0.11 -3.87
C ASP A 40 -14.86 0.02 -2.46
N LEU A 41 -13.92 -0.86 -2.10
CA LEU A 41 -13.33 -0.92 -0.76
C LEU A 41 -11.85 -0.58 -0.73
N THR A 42 -11.24 -0.44 -1.90
CA THR A 42 -9.82 -0.14 -2.05
C THR A 42 -9.63 1.36 -2.01
N ILE A 43 -8.92 1.84 -0.98
CA ILE A 43 -8.67 3.26 -0.77
C ILE A 43 -7.16 3.54 -0.66
N LYS A 44 -6.78 4.78 -0.96
CA LYS A 44 -5.41 5.25 -0.70
C LYS A 44 -5.15 5.27 0.80
N ASN A 45 -3.94 4.91 1.19
CA ASN A 45 -3.56 4.91 2.59
C ASN A 45 -3.37 6.35 3.07
N ILE A 46 -4.16 6.77 4.07
CA ILE A 46 -4.12 8.12 4.62
C ILE A 46 -2.75 8.52 5.19
N LYS A 47 -1.92 7.55 5.57
CA LYS A 47 -0.60 7.82 6.15
C LYS A 47 0.45 8.17 5.09
N LEU A 48 0.15 7.93 3.82
CA LEU A 48 0.94 8.38 2.68
C LEU A 48 0.51 9.76 2.19
N LYS A 49 -0.57 10.32 2.74
CA LYS A 49 -1.11 11.63 2.36
C LYS A 49 -0.15 12.75 2.76
N TYR A 50 0.02 13.73 1.87
CA TYR A 50 0.74 14.96 2.13
C TYR A 50 0.11 16.12 1.35
N GLN A 51 0.45 17.34 1.74
CA GLN A 51 0.06 18.55 1.01
C GLN A 51 1.28 19.12 0.27
N THR A 52 1.04 19.52 -0.97
CA THR A 52 2.02 20.27 -1.78
C THR A 52 2.06 21.74 -1.35
N GLU A 53 3.07 22.47 -1.80
CA GLU A 53 3.21 23.92 -1.55
C GLU A 53 1.99 24.73 -2.03
N ASN A 54 1.28 24.25 -3.05
CA ASN A 54 0.07 24.86 -3.59
C ASN A 54 -1.21 24.46 -2.82
N GLY A 55 -1.08 23.74 -1.71
CA GLY A 55 -2.20 23.25 -0.91
C GLY A 55 -2.93 22.03 -1.51
N LEU A 56 -2.47 21.49 -2.64
CA LEU A 56 -3.06 20.30 -3.26
C LEU A 56 -2.68 19.05 -2.48
N GLU A 57 -3.68 18.21 -2.21
CA GLU A 57 -3.52 16.91 -1.58
C GLU A 57 -2.95 15.86 -2.54
N GLN A 58 -1.86 15.21 -2.13
CA GLN A 58 -1.20 14.14 -2.87
C GLN A 58 -0.83 12.98 -1.94
N TYR A 59 -0.40 11.87 -2.55
CA TYR A 59 -0.04 10.66 -1.82
C TYR A 59 1.33 10.18 -2.27
N LYS A 60 2.14 9.75 -1.30
CA LYS A 60 3.43 9.11 -1.54
C LYS A 60 3.22 7.69 -2.09
N PRO A 61 4.18 7.14 -2.86
CA PRO A 61 4.16 5.74 -3.27
C PRO A 61 4.09 4.77 -2.08
N ALA A 62 3.49 3.61 -2.31
CA ALA A 62 3.25 2.57 -1.31
C ALA A 62 4.52 2.15 -0.56
N TYR A 63 5.64 1.99 -1.27
CA TYR A 63 6.92 1.60 -0.67
C TYR A 63 7.48 2.60 0.36
N MET A 64 6.90 3.80 0.47
CA MET A 64 7.25 4.78 1.51
C MET A 64 6.46 4.59 2.82
N LEU A 65 5.55 3.61 2.89
CA LEU A 65 4.82 3.30 4.12
C LEU A 65 5.73 2.52 5.07
N ASP A 66 5.75 2.93 6.34
CA ASP A 66 6.50 2.25 7.39
C ASP A 66 5.84 0.90 7.80
N ASP A 67 6.66 -0.09 8.16
CA ASP A 67 6.22 -1.45 8.49
C ASP A 67 5.34 -1.49 9.75
N GLU A 68 5.65 -0.70 10.79
CA GLU A 68 4.87 -0.70 12.05
C GLU A 68 3.42 -0.25 11.84
N VAL A 69 3.23 0.46 10.73
CA VAL A 69 2.08 1.28 10.41
C VAL A 69 1.20 0.60 9.34
N SER A 70 1.69 -0.47 8.73
CA SER A 70 1.09 -1.18 7.59
C SER A 70 -0.13 -2.06 7.91
N LYS A 71 -0.49 -2.20 9.19
CA LYS A 71 -1.65 -2.99 9.62
C LYS A 71 -2.97 -2.24 9.35
N GLY A 72 -3.48 -2.35 8.12
CA GLY A 72 -4.92 -2.25 7.85
C GLY A 72 -5.46 -0.97 7.20
N ASP A 73 -4.65 0.05 6.94
CA ASP A 73 -5.17 1.38 6.53
C ASP A 73 -5.46 1.56 5.01
N GLY A 74 -5.46 0.48 4.24
CA GLY A 74 -5.69 0.52 2.79
C GLY A 74 -7.09 0.08 2.34
N ARG A 75 -7.96 -0.34 3.25
CA ARG A 75 -9.31 -0.84 2.92
C ARG A 75 -10.36 -0.38 3.91
N ILE A 76 -11.57 -0.13 3.42
CA ILE A 76 -12.75 0.16 4.26
C ILE A 76 -13.20 -1.13 4.94
N ASN A 77 -13.43 -1.09 6.25
CA ASN A 77 -14.02 -2.22 6.96
C ASN A 77 -15.52 -2.32 6.64
N ARG A 78 -15.94 -3.40 5.98
CA ARG A 78 -17.37 -3.65 5.65
C ARG A 78 -18.28 -3.68 6.89
N PHE A 79 -17.73 -3.94 8.07
CA PHE A 79 -18.48 -4.00 9.34
C PHE A 79 -18.44 -2.70 10.14
N ASN A 80 -17.73 -1.68 9.67
CA ASN A 80 -17.78 -0.34 10.23
C ASN A 80 -17.59 0.69 9.10
N PRO A 81 -18.61 0.84 8.22
CA PRO A 81 -18.57 1.89 7.21
C PRO A 81 -18.59 3.24 7.94
N LEU A 82 -17.65 4.11 7.57
CA LEU A 82 -17.63 5.50 8.03
C LEU A 82 -18.95 6.21 7.73
#